data_AF-A0A482W8S0-F1
#
_entry.id   AF-A0A482W8S0-F1
#
_cell.length_a   1.000
_cell.length_b   1.000
_cell.length_c   1.000
_cell.angle_alpha   90.00
_cell.angle_beta   90.00
_cell.angle_gamma   90.00
#
_symmetry.space_group_name_H-M   'P 1'
#
loop_
_entity.id
_entity.type
_entity.pdbx_description
1 polymer ?
#
loop_
_entity_poly.entity_id
_entity_poly.type
_entity_poly.pdbx_seq_one_letter_code
_entity_poly.pdbx_strand_id
1 'polypeptide(L)'
;MAEEIDVGMKCIKYMLFVANFMFVMIGFLLISIGSTIKAIYGDFETFMEAHYFSPATLAVAIGVIIFFVALFGCVGAIKESTCLINLFAFFLTLLLILEIAAAVAAYVMRGQIEETIRKKMEYSIEDYYVDVYDRKAWNFAQSRMLGIIFAWMLAKAVRRLKTQELIDQDQNRQRIYEQLARGKDENPTPVLYTPTFSEA
;
A
#
# COMPACT_ATOMS: atom_id res chain seq x y z
N MET A 1 -25.93 25.28 -16.07
CA MET A 1 -25.65 25.78 -14.70
C MET A 1 -26.49 25.11 -13.61
N ALA A 2 -27.82 25.18 -13.58
CA ALA A 2 -28.61 24.53 -12.51
C ALA A 2 -28.54 22.98 -12.55
N GLU A 3 -28.59 22.37 -13.74
CA GLU A 3 -28.43 20.90 -13.88
C GLU A 3 -27.02 20.41 -13.51
N GLU A 4 -25.97 21.18 -13.81
CA GLU A 4 -24.58 20.80 -13.48
C GLU A 4 -24.34 20.79 -11.96
N ILE A 5 -24.96 21.72 -11.24
CA ILE A 5 -24.90 21.80 -9.77
C ILE A 5 -25.67 20.61 -9.15
N ASP A 6 -26.81 20.22 -9.72
CA ASP A 6 -27.62 19.10 -9.23
C ASP A 6 -26.93 17.74 -9.40
N VAL A 7 -26.29 17.52 -10.56
CA VAL A 7 -25.47 16.33 -10.82
C VAL A 7 -24.28 16.26 -9.87
N GLY A 8 -23.59 17.39 -9.63
CA GLY A 8 -22.46 17.47 -8.70
C GLY A 8 -22.83 17.08 -7.27
N MET A 9 -23.96 17.60 -6.74
CA MET A 9 -24.43 17.25 -5.40
C MET A 9 -24.80 15.78 -5.25
N LYS A 10 -25.46 15.20 -6.26
CA LYS A 10 -25.78 13.76 -6.28
C LYS A 10 -24.51 12.91 -6.33
N CYS A 11 -23.54 13.27 -7.17
CA CYS A 11 -22.27 12.56 -7.29
C CYS A 11 -21.50 12.52 -5.95
N ILE A 12 -21.38 13.66 -5.27
CA ILE A 12 -20.71 13.75 -3.96
C ILE A 12 -21.41 12.87 -2.91
N LYS A 13 -22.75 12.88 -2.87
CA LYS A 13 -23.52 12.02 -1.97
C LYS A 13 -23.24 10.54 -2.20
N TYR A 14 -23.27 10.09 -3.46
CA TYR A 14 -22.99 8.69 -3.80
C TYR A 14 -21.54 8.30 -3.48
N MET A 15 -20.56 9.14 -3.81
CA MET A 15 -19.16 8.89 -3.45
C MET A 15 -18.99 8.77 -1.93
N LEU A 16 -19.60 9.67 -1.16
CA LEU A 16 -19.52 9.67 0.31
C LEU A 16 -20.18 8.44 0.91
N PHE A 17 -21.32 7.99 0.36
CA PHE A 17 -21.98 6.76 0.78
C PHE A 17 -21.11 5.52 0.50
N VAL A 18 -20.58 5.38 -0.72
CA VAL A 18 -19.73 4.25 -1.10
C VAL A 18 -18.44 4.21 -0.28
N ALA A 19 -17.78 5.36 -0.08
CA ALA A 19 -16.57 5.45 0.72
C ALA A 19 -16.82 5.05 2.19
N ASN A 20 -17.89 5.57 2.81
CA ASN A 20 -18.25 5.18 4.18
C ASN A 20 -18.62 3.70 4.27
N PHE A 21 -19.33 3.14 3.29
CA PHE A 21 -19.64 1.71 3.26
C PHE A 21 -18.37 0.85 3.21
N MET A 22 -17.36 1.24 2.42
CA MET A 22 -16.06 0.56 2.42
C MET A 22 -15.39 0.62 3.80
N PHE A 23 -15.45 1.77 4.49
CA PHE A 23 -14.91 1.89 5.85
C PHE A 23 -15.66 1.04 6.88
N VAL A 24 -16.99 0.89 6.76
CA VAL A 24 -17.76 -0.04 7.59
C VAL A 24 -17.23 -1.47 7.44
N MET A 25 -17.02 -1.91 6.19
CA MET A 25 -16.48 -3.25 5.92
C MET A 25 -15.07 -3.43 6.51
N ILE A 26 -14.21 -2.42 6.37
CA ILE A 26 -12.85 -2.44 6.95
C ILE A 26 -12.92 -2.49 8.48
N GLY A 27 -13.76 -1.67 9.12
CA GLY A 27 -13.96 -1.67 10.57
C GLY A 27 -14.42 -3.03 11.08
N PHE A 28 -15.41 -3.65 10.41
CA PHE A 28 -15.87 -4.99 10.75
C PHE A 28 -14.77 -6.05 10.62
N LEU A 29 -13.99 -6.02 9.54
CA LEU A 29 -12.86 -6.94 9.36
C LEU A 29 -11.78 -6.76 10.45
N LEU A 30 -11.45 -5.53 10.81
CA LEU A 30 -10.50 -5.23 11.89
C LEU A 30 -11.00 -5.77 13.24
N ILE A 31 -12.28 -5.58 13.56
CA ILE A 31 -12.89 -6.12 14.78
C ILE A 31 -12.83 -7.65 14.75
N SER A 32 -13.23 -8.29 13.64
CA SER A 32 -13.22 -9.75 13.52
C SER A 32 -11.81 -10.34 13.69
N ILE A 33 -10.80 -9.75 13.06
CA ILE A 33 -9.41 -10.20 13.16
C ILE A 33 -8.90 -9.98 14.58
N GLY A 34 -9.09 -8.79 15.14
CA GLY A 34 -8.62 -8.47 16.50
C GLY A 34 -9.28 -9.34 17.57
N SER A 35 -10.59 -9.59 17.45
CA SER A 35 -11.32 -10.51 18.34
C SER A 35 -10.85 -11.96 18.20
N THR A 36 -10.54 -12.42 16.99
CA THR A 36 -10.01 -13.78 16.77
C THR A 36 -8.63 -13.94 17.39
N ILE A 37 -7.74 -12.96 17.21
CA ILE A 37 -6.42 -12.94 17.84
C ILE A 37 -6.59 -12.95 19.36
N LYS A 38 -7.45 -12.10 19.91
CA LYS A 38 -7.71 -12.08 21.35
C LYS A 38 -8.28 -13.40 21.87
N ALA A 39 -9.14 -14.09 21.10
CA ALA A 39 -9.69 -15.39 21.50
C ALA A 39 -8.63 -16.51 21.51
N ILE A 40 -7.61 -16.42 20.67
CA ILE A 40 -6.52 -17.42 20.60
C ILE A 40 -5.45 -17.15 21.66
N TYR A 41 -5.15 -15.88 21.95
CA TYR A 41 -4.06 -15.47 22.85
C TYR A 41 -4.54 -14.96 24.23
N GLY A 42 -5.85 -14.88 24.45
CA GLY A 42 -6.46 -14.24 25.62
C GLY A 42 -6.25 -14.98 26.94
N ASP A 43 -6.03 -16.30 26.90
CA ASP A 43 -5.77 -17.10 28.11
C ASP A 43 -4.47 -16.68 28.81
N PHE A 44 -3.51 -16.06 28.10
CA PHE A 44 -2.28 -15.49 28.66
C PHE A 44 -2.42 -14.06 29.21
N GLU A 45 -3.42 -13.28 28.74
CA GLU A 45 -3.63 -11.90 29.19
C GLU A 45 -4.28 -11.82 30.60
N THR A 46 -4.89 -12.89 31.08
CA THR A 46 -5.51 -12.91 32.42
C THR A 46 -4.46 -12.89 33.55
N PHE A 47 -3.20 -13.23 33.25
CA PHE A 47 -2.09 -13.26 34.21
C PHE A 47 -1.14 -12.06 34.14
N MET A 48 -1.16 -11.29 33.05
CA MET A 48 -0.31 -10.10 32.90
C MET A 48 -1.15 -8.84 33.11
N GLU A 49 -0.81 -8.15 34.19
CA GLU A 49 -1.32 -6.87 34.66
C GLU A 49 -1.95 -5.97 33.59
N ALA A 50 -3.06 -5.33 33.99
CA ALA A 50 -3.93 -4.40 33.26
C ALA A 50 -3.23 -3.19 32.59
N HIS A 51 -1.90 -3.15 32.51
CA HIS A 51 -1.11 -2.03 32.03
C HIS A 51 -0.51 -2.23 30.62
N TYR A 52 -0.49 -3.45 30.07
CA TYR A 52 0.01 -3.70 28.72
C TYR A 52 -1.12 -3.79 27.68
N PHE A 53 -1.27 -2.74 26.87
CA PHE A 53 -2.14 -2.77 25.69
C PHE A 53 -1.55 -3.72 24.63
N SER A 54 -2.17 -4.89 24.48
CA SER A 54 -1.86 -5.79 23.37
C SER A 54 -2.24 -5.15 22.02
N PRO A 55 -1.41 -5.31 20.97
CA PRO A 55 -1.72 -4.81 19.63
C PRO A 55 -3.08 -5.28 19.10
N ALA A 56 -3.52 -6.48 19.50
CA ALA A 56 -4.84 -7.00 19.13
C ALA A 56 -5.97 -6.18 19.75
N THR A 57 -5.85 -5.80 21.02
CA THR A 57 -6.84 -4.96 21.73
C THR A 57 -6.91 -3.56 21.12
N LEU A 58 -5.76 -2.98 20.73
CA LEU A 58 -5.75 -1.70 20.00
C LEU A 58 -6.42 -1.82 18.63
N ALA A 59 -6.17 -2.90 17.88
CA ALA A 59 -6.81 -3.12 16.58
C ALA A 59 -8.33 -3.22 16.69
N VAL A 60 -8.86 -3.89 17.72
CA VAL A 60 -10.31 -3.93 18.00
C VAL A 60 -10.83 -2.53 18.34
N ALA A 61 -10.16 -1.79 19.23
CA ALA A 61 -10.58 -0.44 19.61
C ALA A 61 -10.65 0.51 18.41
N ILE A 62 -9.62 0.50 17.56
CA ILE A 62 -9.58 1.29 16.32
C ILE A 62 -10.69 0.84 15.36
N GLY A 63 -10.88 -0.46 15.18
CA GLY A 63 -11.94 -1.02 14.32
C GLY A 63 -13.34 -0.57 14.77
N VAL A 64 -13.60 -0.53 16.07
CA VAL A 64 -14.87 -0.05 16.65
C VAL A 64 -15.07 1.45 16.36
N ILE A 65 -14.04 2.28 16.54
CA ILE A 65 -14.12 3.71 16.23
C ILE A 65 -14.43 3.92 14.74
N ILE A 66 -13.70 3.24 13.85
CA ILE A 66 -13.93 3.32 12.39
C ILE A 66 -15.35 2.89 12.03
N PHE A 67 -15.83 1.79 12.62
CA PHE A 67 -17.19 1.29 12.38
C PHE A 67 -18.26 2.32 12.78
N PHE A 68 -18.17 2.90 13.97
CA PHE A 68 -19.14 3.91 14.42
C PHE A 68 -19.08 5.20 13.59
N VAL A 69 -17.88 5.70 13.30
CA VAL A 69 -17.69 6.91 12.48
C VAL A 69 -18.26 6.70 11.08
N ALA A 70 -18.00 5.54 10.47
CA ALA A 70 -18.50 5.19 9.14
C ALA A 70 -20.03 4.97 9.14
N LEU A 71 -20.60 4.38 10.20
CA LEU A 71 -22.06 4.29 10.36
C LEU A 71 -22.70 5.69 10.45
N PHE A 72 -22.13 6.61 11.22
CA PHE A 72 -22.60 7.99 11.27
C PHE A 72 -22.46 8.68 9.90
N GLY A 73 -21.41 8.38 9.15
CA GLY A 73 -21.24 8.83 7.76
C GLY A 73 -22.35 8.32 6.82
N CYS A 74 -22.70 7.03 6.90
CA CYS A 74 -23.80 6.43 6.14
C CYS A 74 -25.16 7.04 6.52
N VAL A 75 -25.45 7.19 7.82
CA VAL A 75 -26.71 7.80 8.30
C VAL A 75 -26.77 9.28 7.91
N GLY A 76 -25.65 10.01 7.98
CA GLY A 76 -25.56 11.40 7.53
C GLY A 76 -25.81 11.56 6.03
N ALA A 77 -25.31 10.62 5.21
CA ALA A 77 -25.56 10.59 3.78
C ALA A 77 -27.03 10.30 3.43
N ILE A 78 -27.67 9.37 4.15
CA ILE A 78 -29.07 8.97 3.90
C ILE A 78 -30.06 10.03 4.38
N LYS A 79 -29.82 10.67 5.53
CA LYS A 79 -30.81 11.54 6.18
C LYS A 79 -30.91 12.94 5.58
N GLU A 80 -30.09 13.27 4.56
CA GLU A 80 -29.96 14.60 3.93
C GLU A 80 -29.84 15.77 4.92
N SER A 81 -29.49 15.49 6.18
CA SER A 81 -29.48 16.48 7.23
C SER A 81 -28.10 17.13 7.29
N THR A 82 -28.04 18.40 6.91
CA THR A 82 -26.82 19.22 6.97
C THR A 82 -26.18 19.22 8.35
N CYS A 83 -26.98 19.06 9.42
CA CYS A 83 -26.49 18.94 10.79
C CYS A 83 -25.66 17.66 11.02
N LEU A 84 -26.11 16.50 10.53
CA LEU A 84 -25.37 15.24 10.68
C LEU A 84 -24.09 15.21 9.85
N ILE A 85 -24.12 15.76 8.64
CA ILE A 85 -22.93 15.85 7.77
C ILE A 85 -21.89 16.78 8.40
N ASN A 86 -22.31 17.91 8.99
CA ASN A 86 -21.41 18.82 9.68
C ASN A 86 -20.80 18.19 10.95
N LEU A 87 -21.60 17.42 11.70
CA LEU A 87 -21.11 16.68 12.87
C LEU A 87 -20.11 15.59 12.46
N PHE A 88 -20.36 14.88 11.35
CA PHE A 88 -19.41 13.92 10.77
C PHE A 88 -18.09 14.59 10.39
N ALA A 89 -18.14 15.76 9.73
CA ALA A 89 -16.95 16.53 9.38
C ALA A 89 -16.18 17.01 10.62
N PHE A 90 -16.88 17.41 11.70
CA PHE A 90 -16.27 17.76 12.97
C PHE A 90 -15.52 16.58 13.60
N PHE A 91 -16.15 15.40 13.66
CA PHE A 91 -15.49 14.19 14.17
C PHE A 91 -14.27 13.79 13.33
N LEU A 92 -14.35 13.84 12.00
CA LEU A 92 -13.19 13.58 11.14
C LEU A 92 -12.05 14.56 11.38
N THR A 93 -12.37 15.84 11.54
CA THR A 93 -11.35 16.87 11.86
C THR A 93 -10.70 16.60 13.21
N LEU A 94 -11.50 16.21 14.21
CA LEU A 94 -10.99 15.85 15.54
C LEU A 94 -10.08 14.61 15.48
N LEU A 95 -10.47 13.58 14.73
CA LEU A 95 -9.65 12.38 14.52
C LEU A 95 -8.34 12.70 13.81
N LEU A 96 -8.35 13.60 12.82
CA LEU A 96 -7.15 14.05 12.14
C LEU A 96 -6.16 14.72 13.11
N ILE A 97 -6.66 15.58 14.01
CA ILE A 97 -5.83 16.22 15.04
C ILE A 97 -5.24 15.16 16.00
N LEU A 98 -6.06 14.19 16.42
CA LEU A 98 -5.60 13.08 17.26
C LEU A 98 -4.56 12.21 16.55
N GLU A 99 -4.72 11.91 15.27
CA GLU A 99 -3.76 11.14 14.48
C GLU A 99 -2.42 11.87 14.36
N ILE A 100 -2.43 13.19 14.13
CA ILE A 100 -1.21 13.98 14.09
C ILE A 100 -0.52 13.95 15.46
N ALA A 101 -1.28 14.13 16.55
CA ALA A 101 -0.72 14.05 17.90
C ALA A 101 -0.13 12.67 18.20
N ALA A 102 -0.83 11.59 17.81
CA ALA A 102 -0.37 10.22 17.95
C ALA A 102 0.89 9.94 17.10
N ALA A 103 0.95 10.44 15.87
CA ALA A 103 2.11 10.29 15.00
C ALA A 103 3.35 11.00 15.56
N VAL A 104 3.17 12.21 16.11
CA VAL A 104 4.26 12.93 16.79
C VAL A 104 4.71 12.18 18.05
N ALA A 105 3.77 11.70 18.87
CA ALA A 105 4.10 10.90 20.06
C ALA A 105 4.85 9.61 19.69
N ALA A 106 4.39 8.89 18.66
CA ALA A 106 5.06 7.69 18.15
C ALA A 106 6.48 7.99 17.64
N TYR A 107 6.67 9.12 16.97
CA TYR A 107 7.99 9.54 16.50
C TYR A 107 8.95 9.84 17.65
N VAL A 108 8.47 10.53 18.69
CA VAL A 108 9.27 10.81 19.89
C VAL A 108 9.63 9.53 20.64
N MET A 109 8.70 8.58 20.75
CA MET A 109 8.89 7.32 21.47
C MET A 109 9.55 6.21 20.64
N ARG A 110 9.92 6.46 19.38
CA ARG A 110 10.47 5.44 18.46
C ARG A 110 11.60 4.61 19.05
N GLY A 111 12.51 5.24 19.82
CA GLY A 111 13.66 4.56 20.41
C GLY A 111 13.26 3.58 21.50
N GLN A 112 12.30 3.95 22.35
CA GLN A 112 11.77 3.06 23.40
C GLN A 112 10.98 1.90 22.80
N ILE A 113 10.18 2.16 21.76
CA ILE A 113 9.42 1.14 21.04
C ILE A 113 10.37 0.13 20.39
N GLU A 114 11.43 0.60 19.72
CA GLU A 114 12.43 -0.27 19.08
C GLU A 114 13.13 -1.19 20.10
N GLU A 115 13.58 -0.64 21.23
CA GLU A 115 14.21 -1.44 22.27
C GLU A 115 13.25 -2.46 22.89
N THR A 116 12.00 -2.06 23.13
CA THR A 116 10.95 -2.96 23.69
C THR A 116 10.65 -4.10 22.73
N ILE A 117 10.48 -3.80 21.44
CA ILE A 117 10.22 -4.81 20.40
C ILE A 117 11.42 -5.75 20.27
N ARG A 118 12.65 -5.22 20.26
CA ARG A 118 13.87 -6.02 20.18
C ARG A 118 13.97 -7.00 21.36
N LYS A 119 13.79 -6.53 22.59
CA LYS A 119 13.82 -7.38 23.79
C LYS A 119 12.75 -8.48 23.75
N LYS A 120 11.52 -8.14 23.35
CA LYS A 120 10.44 -9.13 23.18
C LYS A 120 10.77 -10.18 22.11
N MET A 121 11.40 -9.75 21.02
CA MET A 121 11.79 -10.63 19.93
C MET A 121 12.95 -11.55 20.32
N GLU A 122 13.94 -11.04 21.05
CA GLU A 122 15.05 -11.83 21.62
C GLU A 122 14.53 -12.91 22.58
N TYR A 123 13.57 -12.56 23.45
CA TYR A 123 12.98 -13.53 24.36
C TYR A 123 12.15 -14.60 23.63
N SER A 124 11.32 -14.19 22.65
CA SER A 124 10.46 -15.13 21.91
C SER A 124 11.25 -16.09 21.01
N ILE A 125 12.47 -15.72 20.56
CA ILE A 125 13.29 -16.65 19.77
C ILE A 125 14.02 -17.69 20.63
N GLU A 126 14.31 -17.37 21.90
CA GLU A 126 14.86 -18.36 22.84
C GLU A 126 13.86 -19.49 23.10
N ASP A 127 12.55 -19.21 23.07
CA ASP A 127 11.48 -20.18 23.29
C ASP A 127 11.02 -20.92 22.02
N TYR A 128 11.66 -20.67 20.87
CA TYR A 128 11.29 -21.21 19.55
C TYR A 128 11.17 -22.74 19.49
N TYR A 129 11.97 -23.45 20.29
CA TYR A 129 11.95 -24.92 20.31
C TYR A 129 10.95 -25.51 21.31
N VAL A 130 10.48 -24.71 22.26
CA VAL A 130 9.63 -25.15 23.38
C VAL A 130 8.16 -24.95 23.05
N ASP A 131 7.79 -23.77 22.53
CA ASP A 131 6.40 -23.47 22.18
C ASP A 131 6.13 -23.65 20.66
N VAL A 132 5.12 -24.47 20.35
CA VAL A 132 4.63 -24.72 18.98
C VAL A 132 4.06 -23.44 18.36
N TYR A 133 3.52 -22.52 19.17
CA TYR A 133 2.96 -21.25 18.73
C TYR A 133 4.04 -20.26 18.31
N ASP A 134 5.08 -20.06 19.11
CA ASP A 134 6.19 -19.16 18.76
C ASP A 134 6.89 -19.66 17.50
N ARG A 135 7.13 -20.97 17.39
CA ARG A 135 7.64 -21.58 16.16
C ARG A 135 6.79 -21.27 14.93
N LYS A 136 5.46 -21.39 15.06
CA LYS A 136 4.53 -21.14 13.96
C LYS A 136 4.48 -19.66 13.58
N ALA A 137 4.50 -18.75 14.56
CA ALA A 137 4.56 -17.32 14.33
C ALA A 137 5.85 -16.91 13.60
N TRP A 138 7.00 -17.41 14.05
CA TRP A 138 8.31 -17.19 13.43
C TRP A 138 8.37 -17.75 12.00
N ASN A 139 7.94 -18.98 11.78
CA ASN A 139 7.93 -19.59 10.44
C ASN A 139 6.98 -18.85 9.48
N PHE A 140 5.84 -18.38 9.96
CA PHE A 140 4.92 -17.56 9.16
C PHE A 140 5.53 -16.19 8.81
N ALA A 141 6.11 -15.50 9.80
CA ALA A 141 6.75 -14.20 9.58
C ALA A 141 7.92 -14.31 8.59
N GLN A 142 8.80 -15.29 8.77
CA GLN A 142 9.94 -15.53 7.89
C GLN A 142 9.51 -15.90 6.46
N SER A 143 8.55 -16.81 6.29
CA SER A 143 8.09 -17.22 4.95
C SER A 143 7.44 -16.06 4.18
N ARG A 144 6.65 -15.21 4.84
CA ARG A 144 6.07 -14.02 4.19
C ARG A 144 7.13 -12.97 3.86
N MET A 145 8.06 -12.68 4.77
CA MET A 145 9.13 -11.70 4.51
C MET A 145 10.04 -12.16 3.38
N LEU A 146 10.51 -13.40 3.42
CA LEU A 146 11.34 -13.98 2.36
C LEU A 146 10.60 -13.98 1.02
N GLY A 147 9.31 -14.31 1.00
CA GLY A 147 8.48 -14.26 -0.20
C GLY A 147 8.38 -12.86 -0.80
N ILE A 148 8.13 -11.84 0.02
CA ILE A 148 8.03 -10.43 -0.43
C ILE A 148 9.38 -9.94 -0.95
N ILE A 149 10.47 -10.20 -0.21
CA ILE A 149 11.82 -9.78 -0.60
C ILE A 149 12.24 -10.48 -1.90
N PHE A 150 11.96 -11.78 -2.05
CA PHE A 150 12.26 -12.52 -3.26
C PHE A 150 11.45 -12.03 -4.46
N ALA A 151 10.16 -11.77 -4.29
CA ALA A 151 9.32 -11.16 -5.33
C ALA A 151 9.84 -9.76 -5.73
N TRP A 152 10.27 -8.95 -4.76
CA TRP A 152 10.84 -7.64 -5.02
C TRP A 152 12.21 -7.72 -5.72
N MET A 153 13.06 -8.68 -5.33
CA MET A 153 14.34 -8.96 -5.97
C MET A 153 14.15 -9.45 -7.40
N LEU A 154 13.22 -10.39 -7.64
CA LEU A 154 12.87 -10.86 -8.99
C LEU A 154 12.34 -9.71 -9.85
N ALA A 155 11.39 -8.92 -9.34
CA ALA A 155 10.85 -7.77 -10.06
C ALA A 155 11.95 -6.72 -10.36
N LYS A 156 12.92 -6.56 -9.47
CA LYS A 156 14.09 -5.68 -9.69
C LYS A 156 15.03 -6.26 -10.75
N ALA A 157 15.30 -7.57 -10.72
CA ALA A 157 16.14 -8.26 -11.70
C ALA A 157 15.53 -8.24 -13.11
N VAL A 158 14.24 -8.56 -13.24
CA VAL A 158 13.51 -8.50 -14.52
C VAL A 158 13.51 -7.08 -15.10
N ARG A 159 13.28 -6.05 -14.25
CA ARG A 159 13.39 -4.65 -14.67
C ARG A 159 14.79 -4.31 -15.16
N ARG A 160 15.84 -4.75 -14.45
CA ARG A 160 17.24 -4.56 -14.88
C ARG A 160 17.54 -5.19 -16.24
N LEU A 161 17.05 -6.42 -16.49
CA LEU A 161 17.24 -7.10 -17.77
C LEU A 161 16.57 -6.34 -18.92
N LYS A 162 15.31 -5.91 -18.72
CA LYS A 162 14.59 -5.14 -19.73
C LYS A 162 15.24 -3.78 -20.01
N THR A 163 15.80 -3.15 -18.97
CA THR A 163 16.56 -1.90 -19.14
C THR A 163 17.86 -2.12 -19.91
N GLN A 164 18.58 -3.22 -19.67
CA GLN A 164 19.80 -3.56 -20.42
C GLN A 164 19.51 -3.78 -21.90
N GLU A 165 18.47 -4.54 -22.22
CA GLU A 165 18.11 -4.84 -23.61
C GLU A 165 17.71 -3.59 -24.41
N LEU A 166 17.00 -2.64 -23.79
CA LEU A 166 16.68 -1.35 -24.41
C LEU A 166 17.94 -0.50 -24.65
N ILE A 167 18.90 -0.54 -23.73
CA ILE A 167 20.18 0.21 -23.86
C ILE A 167 21.01 -0.38 -25.00
N ASP A 168 21.14 -1.70 -25.07
CA ASP A 168 21.86 -2.38 -26.16
C ASP A 168 21.21 -2.11 -27.52
N GLN A 169 19.88 -2.09 -27.58
CA GLN A 169 19.15 -1.78 -28.81
C GLN A 169 19.38 -0.34 -29.28
N ASP A 170 19.38 0.63 -28.36
CA ASP A 170 19.67 2.04 -28.68
C ASP A 170 21.12 2.24 -29.12
N GLN A 171 22.09 1.59 -28.47
CA GLN A 171 23.47 1.63 -28.92
C GLN A 171 23.63 1.03 -30.32
N ASN A 172 22.96 -0.08 -30.61
CA ASN A 172 23.03 -0.70 -31.92
C ASN A 172 22.42 0.20 -33.01
N ARG A 173 21.30 0.88 -32.71
CA ARG A 173 20.73 1.90 -33.59
C ARG A 173 21.72 3.06 -33.84
N GLN A 174 22.34 3.60 -32.80
CA GLN A 174 23.30 4.69 -32.93
C GLN A 174 24.50 4.31 -33.81
N ARG A 175 25.06 3.10 -33.63
CA ARG A 175 26.15 2.60 -34.48
C ARG A 175 25.76 2.52 -35.95
N ILE A 176 24.53 2.08 -36.26
CA ILE A 176 24.03 2.03 -37.64
C ILE A 176 23.92 3.44 -38.21
N TYR A 177 23.40 4.41 -37.45
CA TYR A 177 23.34 5.81 -37.89
C TYR A 177 24.72 6.42 -38.13
N GLU A 178 25.70 6.13 -37.28
CA GLU A 178 27.09 6.60 -37.47
C GLU A 178 27.75 5.99 -38.72
N GLN A 179 27.49 4.71 -39.02
CA GLN A 179 27.98 4.07 -40.25
C GLN A 179 27.36 4.69 -41.51
N LEU A 180 26.05 4.98 -41.48
CA LEU A 180 25.35 5.64 -42.59
C LEU A 180 25.83 7.08 -42.81
N ALA A 181 26.12 7.82 -41.73
CA ALA A 181 26.70 9.16 -41.83
C ALA A 181 28.10 9.11 -42.47
N ARG A 182 28.96 8.19 -42.02
CA ARG A 182 30.32 8.03 -42.55
C ARG A 182 30.36 7.55 -44.01
N GLY A 183 29.40 6.72 -44.41
CA GLY A 183 29.24 6.29 -45.81
C GLY A 183 28.66 7.36 -46.74
N LYS A 184 28.02 8.42 -46.19
CA LYS A 184 27.50 9.55 -46.97
C LYS A 184 28.57 10.61 -47.26
N ASP A 185 29.65 10.64 -46.47
CA ASP A 185 30.82 11.50 -46.68
C ASP A 185 31.69 10.99 -47.86
N GLU A 186 31.53 9.73 -48.27
CA GLU A 186 32.06 9.15 -49.52
C GLU A 186 30.99 9.27 -50.62
N ASN A 187 31.01 10.38 -51.37
CA ASN A 187 30.05 10.70 -52.44
C ASN A 187 29.88 9.57 -53.47
N PRO A 188 28.72 8.90 -53.60
CA PRO A 188 28.43 8.10 -54.78
C PRO A 188 27.88 9.05 -55.86
N THR A 189 28.62 9.18 -56.96
CA THR A 189 28.12 9.82 -58.19
C THR A 189 26.79 9.18 -58.59
N PRO A 190 25.79 9.96 -59.05
CA PRO A 190 24.50 9.43 -59.46
C PRO A 190 24.72 8.55 -60.70
N VAL A 191 24.54 7.24 -60.55
CA VAL A 191 24.52 6.33 -61.70
C VAL A 191 23.21 6.58 -62.43
N LEU A 192 23.31 7.33 -63.53
CA LEU A 192 22.23 7.62 -64.46
C LEU A 192 21.62 6.29 -64.92
N TYR A 193 20.33 6.06 -64.66
CA TYR A 193 19.63 4.94 -65.27
C TYR A 193 19.39 5.28 -66.74
N THR A 194 20.24 4.78 -67.64
CA THR A 194 19.93 4.78 -69.08
C THR A 194 19.60 3.35 -69.52
N PRO A 195 18.35 3.10 -69.97
CA PRO A 195 18.02 1.85 -70.63
C PRO A 195 18.42 1.94 -72.12
N THR A 196 19.01 0.89 -72.68
CA THR A 196 18.97 0.48 -74.10
C THR A 196 19.89 -0.75 -74.26
N PHE A 197 19.33 -1.95 -74.38
CA PHE A 197 18.78 -2.64 -75.55
C PHE A 197 19.85 -3.51 -76.23
N SER A 198 19.62 -4.82 -76.12
CA SER A 198 20.28 -5.91 -76.84
C SER A 198 20.31 -5.64 -78.34
N GLU A 199 21.45 -5.83 -79.02
CA GLU A 199 21.53 -6.58 -80.28
C GLU A 199 22.97 -6.70 -80.80
N ALA A 200 23.30 -7.94 -81.20
CA ALA A 200 24.24 -8.44 -82.22
C ALA A 200 25.62 -7.80 -82.41
#